data_AF-A0A7S1LGC2-F1
#
_entry.id   AF-A0A7S1LGC2-F1
#
_cell.length_a   1.000
_cell.length_b   1.000
_cell.length_c   1.000
_cell.angle_alpha   90.00
_cell.angle_beta   90.00
_cell.angle_gamma   90.00
#
_symmetry.space_group_name_H-M   'P 1'
#
loop_
_entity.id
_entity.type
_entity.pdbx_description
1 polymer ?
#
loop_
_entity_poly.entity_id
_entity_poly.type
_entity_poly.pdbx_seq_one_letter_code
_entity_poly.pdbx_strand_id
1 'polypeptide(L)'
;GDSELLISTIRGQRSLRIVIRRLVEFCVVVQRPSGQRLGIDVTQHPRSLRVLQVSEGPFRRWNAGVNFDFQVQPADHIVEVNGIHGTSARLLQEIQDSST
;
A
#
# COMPACT_ATOMS: atom_id res chain seq x y z
N GLY A 1 -26.39 2.50 9.29
CA GLY A 1 -25.04 2.66 9.86
C GLY A 1 -24.76 4.14 9.99
N ASP A 2 -23.83 4.55 10.86
CA ASP A 2 -23.49 5.95 11.19
C ASP A 2 -23.25 6.89 10.00
N SER A 3 -23.15 6.35 8.78
CA SER A 3 -23.28 7.11 7.54
C SER A 3 -24.54 7.98 7.51
N GLU A 4 -25.70 7.54 8.00
CA GLU A 4 -26.91 8.39 8.00
C GLU A 4 -26.84 9.57 8.97
N LEU A 5 -26.17 9.40 10.12
CA LEU A 5 -25.98 10.45 11.12
C LEU A 5 -24.89 11.45 10.71
N LEU A 6 -23.81 10.94 10.10
CA LEU A 6 -22.79 11.73 9.42
C LEU A 6 -23.42 12.54 8.27
N ILE A 7 -24.27 11.89 7.46
CA ILE A 7 -25.01 12.50 6.35
C ILE A 7 -26.03 13.52 6.85
N SER A 8 -26.73 13.27 7.95
CA SER A 8 -27.70 14.20 8.51
C SER A 8 -27.04 15.42 9.18
N THR A 9 -25.90 15.22 9.83
CA THR A 9 -25.11 16.30 10.45
C THR A 9 -24.44 17.18 9.40
N ILE A 10 -23.90 16.58 8.32
CA ILE A 10 -23.43 17.33 7.14
C ILE A 10 -24.58 18.16 6.53
N ARG A 11 -25.82 17.65 6.50
CA ARG A 11 -27.00 18.35 5.96
C ARG A 11 -27.42 19.59 6.77
N GLY A 12 -27.01 19.72 8.03
CA GLY A 12 -27.40 20.82 8.92
C GLY A 12 -26.43 22.01 9.00
N GLN A 13 -25.20 21.87 8.49
CA GLN A 13 -24.17 22.92 8.60
C GLN A 13 -24.14 23.87 7.39
N ARG A 14 -23.80 25.15 7.62
CA ARG A 14 -23.68 26.17 6.56
C ARG A 14 -22.33 26.17 5.79
N SER A 15 -21.31 25.43 6.25
CA SER A 15 -20.01 25.24 5.55
C SER A 15 -19.22 24.04 6.09
N LEU A 16 -18.57 23.26 5.22
CA LEU A 16 -17.67 22.13 5.58
C LEU A 16 -16.38 22.16 4.74
N ARG A 17 -15.22 21.99 5.39
CA ARG A 17 -13.88 21.91 4.77
C ARG A 17 -13.35 20.48 4.88
N ILE A 18 -13.16 19.82 3.74
CA ILE A 18 -12.75 18.43 3.60
C ILE A 18 -11.97 18.24 2.30
N VAL A 19 -10.91 17.43 2.33
CA VAL A 19 -10.05 17.06 1.18
C VAL A 19 -9.81 15.56 1.23
N ILE A 20 -10.09 14.86 0.13
CA ILE A 20 -9.97 13.40 -0.03
C ILE A 20 -9.67 13.13 -1.51
N ARG A 21 -8.96 12.04 -1.81
CA ARG A 21 -9.32 11.01 -2.82
C ARG A 21 -8.06 10.42 -3.41
N ARG A 22 -7.84 9.11 -3.20
CA ARG A 22 -7.07 8.27 -4.14
C ARG A 22 -7.58 6.83 -4.15
N LEU A 23 -7.74 6.30 -5.36
CA LEU A 23 -7.40 4.92 -5.68
C LEU A 23 -6.35 5.04 -6.81
N VAL A 24 -5.10 5.24 -6.41
CA VAL A 24 -3.95 5.35 -7.32
C VAL A 24 -3.16 4.07 -7.16
N GLU A 25 -3.02 3.32 -8.24
CA GLU A 25 -1.96 2.33 -8.37
C GLU A 25 -0.71 3.06 -8.84
N PHE A 26 0.42 2.79 -8.20
CA PHE A 26 1.71 3.36 -8.55
C PHE A 26 2.79 2.28 -8.49
N CYS A 27 3.80 2.45 -9.35
CA CYS A 27 4.91 1.51 -9.42
C CYS A 27 5.97 1.86 -8.37
N VAL A 28 6.44 0.85 -7.64
CA VAL A 28 7.52 0.95 -6.66
C VAL A 28 8.66 0.07 -7.13
N VAL A 29 9.82 0.67 -7.34
CA VAL A 29 11.04 -0.05 -7.74
C VAL A 29 12.05 0.05 -6.61
N VAL A 30 12.28 -1.08 -5.94
CA VAL A 30 13.27 -1.18 -4.86
C VAL A 30 14.33 -2.20 -5.22
N GLN A 31 15.59 -1.85 -4.99
CA GLN A 31 16.69 -2.79 -5.10
C GLN A 31 16.89 -3.48 -3.75
N ARG A 32 16.97 -4.82 -3.76
CA ARG A 32 17.33 -5.61 -2.58
C ARG A 32 18.86 -5.79 -2.55
N PRO A 33 19.58 -5.14 -1.62
CA PRO A 33 20.99 -5.45 -1.44
C PRO A 33 21.15 -6.90 -0.96
N SER A 34 22.21 -7.57 -1.39
CA SER A 34 22.48 -8.96 -1.03
C SER A 34 22.42 -9.17 0.49
N GLY A 35 21.69 -10.21 0.91
CA GLY A 35 21.51 -10.57 2.31
C GLY A 35 20.62 -9.64 3.15
N GLN A 36 20.11 -8.53 2.60
CA GLN A 36 19.27 -7.60 3.36
C GLN A 36 17.77 -7.91 3.20
N ARG A 37 17.00 -7.59 4.24
CA ARG A 37 15.54 -7.57 4.20
C ARG A 37 15.05 -6.32 3.46
N LEU A 38 13.88 -6.43 2.81
CA LEU A 38 13.25 -5.29 2.12
C LEU A 38 12.67 -4.23 3.07
N GLY A 39 12.51 -4.57 4.36
CA GLY A 39 11.95 -3.66 5.35
C GLY A 39 10.45 -3.45 5.18
N ILE A 40 9.71 -4.47 4.75
CA ILE A 40 8.25 -4.42 4.60
C ILE A 40 7.63 -5.72 5.15
N ASP A 41 6.57 -5.57 5.94
CA ASP A 41 5.77 -6.69 6.45
C ASP A 41 4.40 -6.64 5.77
N VAL A 42 3.93 -7.79 5.29
CA VAL A 42 2.68 -7.92 4.55
C VAL A 42 1.85 -9.09 5.05
N THR A 43 0.54 -9.03 4.82
CA THR A 43 -0.38 -10.15 5.02
C THR A 43 -1.15 -10.46 3.75
N GLN A 44 -1.55 -11.71 3.59
CA GLN A 44 -2.33 -12.15 2.44
C GLN A 44 -3.77 -11.59 2.51
N HIS A 45 -4.22 -11.00 1.42
CA HIS A 45 -5.61 -10.64 1.15
C HIS A 45 -6.06 -11.40 -0.12
N PRO A 46 -7.37 -11.64 -0.38
CA PRO A 46 -7.80 -12.52 -1.48
C PRO A 46 -7.11 -12.31 -2.84
N ARG A 47 -6.83 -11.06 -3.23
CA ARG A 47 -6.17 -10.72 -4.51
C ARG A 47 -5.05 -9.68 -4.39
N SER A 48 -4.38 -9.62 -3.22
CA SER A 48 -3.30 -8.66 -2.97
C SER A 48 -2.52 -9.00 -1.70
N LEU A 49 -1.37 -8.37 -1.51
CA LEU A 49 -0.66 -8.36 -0.23
C LEU A 49 -0.91 -7.03 0.45
N ARG A 50 -1.58 -7.05 1.61
CA ARG A 50 -1.84 -5.84 2.39
C ARG A 50 -0.61 -5.51 3.20
N VAL A 51 -0.11 -4.29 3.05
CA VAL A 51 1.03 -3.77 3.83
C VAL A 51 0.59 -3.60 5.29
N LEU A 52 1.35 -4.22 6.20
CA LEU A 52 1.17 -4.06 7.64
C LEU A 52 2.08 -2.97 8.19
N GLN A 53 3.35 -2.98 7.76
CA GLN A 53 4.37 -2.08 8.26
C GLN A 53 5.49 -1.86 7.23
N VAL A 54 6.05 -0.64 7.23
CA VAL A 54 7.30 -0.32 6.53
C VAL A 54 8.38 -0.01 7.56
N SER A 55 9.38 -0.87 7.65
CA SER A 55 10.52 -0.83 8.57
C SER A 55 11.78 -0.25 7.91
N GLU A 56 12.91 -0.21 8.61
CA GLU A 56 14.18 0.17 7.99
C GLU A 56 14.52 -0.75 6.81
N GLY A 57 14.92 -0.16 5.68
CA GLY A 57 15.23 -0.91 4.46
C GLY A 57 14.89 -0.17 3.15
N PRO A 58 14.99 -0.87 2.01
CA PRO A 58 14.69 -0.33 0.68
C PRO A 58 13.34 0.41 0.55
N PHE A 59 12.25 -0.12 1.11
CA PHE A 59 10.93 0.54 1.02
C PHE A 59 10.88 1.86 1.80
N ARG A 60 11.56 1.96 2.94
CA ARG A 60 11.68 3.22 3.68
C ARG A 60 12.51 4.24 2.92
N ARG A 61 13.59 3.80 2.26
CA ARG A 61 14.39 4.68 1.38
C ARG A 61 13.59 5.18 0.19
N TRP A 62 12.75 4.32 -0.41
CA TRP A 62 11.80 4.73 -1.44
C TRP A 62 10.87 5.84 -0.92
N ASN A 63 10.20 5.61 0.22
CA ASN A 63 9.27 6.58 0.79
C ASN A 63 9.92 7.95 1.08
N ALA A 64 11.17 7.96 1.52
CA ALA A 64 11.91 9.20 1.79
C ALA A 64 12.24 10.01 0.53
N GLY A 65 12.24 9.37 -0.65
CA GLY A 65 12.57 9.99 -1.93
C GLY A 65 11.35 10.44 -2.76
N VAL A 66 10.12 10.21 -2.30
CA VAL A 66 8.89 10.47 -3.07
C VAL A 66 7.89 11.32 -2.28
N ASN A 67 6.98 11.97 -3.02
CA ASN A 67 5.86 12.70 -2.42
C ASN A 67 4.95 11.75 -1.63
N PHE A 68 4.26 12.28 -0.61
CA PHE A 68 3.34 11.52 0.27
C PHE A 68 2.38 10.59 -0.48
N ASP A 69 1.89 11.09 -1.61
CA ASP A 69 0.96 10.47 -2.55
C ASP A 69 1.47 9.20 -3.27
N PHE A 70 2.76 8.90 -3.17
CA PHE A 70 3.45 7.74 -3.77
C PHE A 70 4.27 6.96 -2.73
N GLN A 71 4.09 7.26 -1.45
CA GLN A 71 4.68 6.50 -0.37
C GLN A 71 3.90 5.21 -0.16
N VAL A 72 4.61 4.13 0.12
CA VAL A 72 4.02 2.86 0.57
C VAL A 72 3.67 2.99 2.06
N GLN A 73 2.41 2.80 2.39
CA GLN A 73 1.86 2.98 3.73
C GLN A 73 1.15 1.73 4.22
N PRO A 74 1.03 1.54 5.55
CA PRO A 74 0.14 0.53 6.10
C PRO A 74 -1.26 0.62 5.48
N ALA A 75 -1.87 -0.54 5.22
CA ALA A 75 -3.13 -0.73 4.52
C ALA A 75 -3.11 -0.54 2.99
N ASP A 76 -1.98 -0.15 2.39
CA ASP A 76 -1.84 -0.28 0.93
C ASP A 76 -1.89 -1.73 0.50
N HIS A 77 -2.29 -1.94 -0.75
CA HIS A 77 -2.40 -3.26 -1.35
C HIS A 77 -1.41 -3.39 -2.50
N ILE A 78 -0.45 -4.31 -2.36
CA ILE A 78 0.40 -4.75 -3.46
C ILE A 78 -0.46 -5.68 -4.33
N VAL A 79 -0.80 -5.21 -5.53
CA VAL A 79 -1.68 -5.90 -6.49
C VAL A 79 -0.92 -6.56 -7.64
N GLU A 80 0.37 -6.22 -7.79
CA GLU A 80 1.27 -6.73 -8.82
C GLU A 80 2.68 -6.86 -8.25
N VAL A 81 3.40 -7.92 -8.64
CA VAL A 81 4.84 -8.05 -8.44
C VAL A 81 5.44 -8.50 -9.78
N ASN A 82 6.38 -7.72 -10.33
CA ASN A 82 7.08 -8.06 -11.59
C ASN A 82 6.14 -8.47 -12.76
N GLY A 83 5.00 -7.79 -12.94
CA GLY A 83 4.00 -8.15 -13.96
C GLY A 83 3.05 -9.29 -13.58
N ILE A 84 3.24 -9.93 -12.43
CA ILE A 84 2.37 -10.99 -11.92
C ILE A 84 1.23 -10.38 -11.08
N HIS A 85 -0.01 -10.69 -11.47
CA HIS A 85 -1.23 -10.35 -10.73
C HIS A 85 -1.96 -11.62 -10.25
N GLY A 86 -2.96 -11.43 -9.38
CA GLY A 86 -3.92 -12.48 -9.02
C GLY A 86 -4.00 -12.71 -7.52
N THR A 87 -3.93 -13.98 -7.10
CA THR A 87 -4.03 -14.33 -5.67
C THR A 87 -2.79 -13.91 -4.91
N SER A 88 -2.94 -13.62 -3.62
CA SER A 88 -1.82 -13.32 -2.73
C SER A 88 -0.74 -14.43 -2.71
N ALA A 89 -1.15 -15.70 -2.84
CA ALA A 89 -0.21 -16.82 -2.96
C ALA A 89 0.68 -16.69 -4.20
N ARG A 90 0.10 -16.27 -5.34
CA ARG A 90 0.84 -16.07 -6.59
C ARG A 90 1.81 -14.90 -6.51
N LEU A 91 1.40 -13.82 -5.83
CA LEU A 91 2.26 -12.67 -5.56
C LEU A 91 3.43 -13.03 -4.63
N LEU A 92 3.19 -13.83 -3.59
CA LEU A 92 4.25 -14.30 -2.69
C LEU A 92 5.23 -15.24 -3.37
N GLN A 93 4.74 -16.12 -4.25
CA GLN A 93 5.61 -17.01 -5.03
C GLN A 93 6.58 -16.18 -5.89
N GLU A 94 6.08 -15.17 -6.60
CA GLU A 94 6.93 -14.29 -7.40
C GLU A 94 8.01 -13.56 -6.57
N ILE A 95 7.66 -13.10 -5.36
CA ILE A 95 8.63 -12.48 -4.44
C ILE A 95 9.72 -13.49 -4.03
N GLN A 96 9.35 -14.75 -3.79
CA GLN A 96 10.29 -15.81 -3.41
C GLN A 96 11.20 -16.19 -4.58
N ASP A 97 10.65 -16.32 -5.79
CA ASP A 97 11.40 -16.71 -6.99
C ASP A 97 12.42 -15.61 -7.36
N SER A 98 12.01 -14.34 -7.29
CA SER A 98 12.88 -13.18 -7.51
C SER A 98 13.87 -12.88 -6.36
N SER A 99 13.85 -13.68 -5.29
CA SER A 99 14.78 -13.55 -4.16
C SER A 99 16.00 -14.49 -4.27
N THR A 100 16.07 -15.32 -5.31
CA THR A 100 17.16 -16.26 -5.59
C THR A 100 18.14 -15.65 -6.60
#